data_AF-A0A4Q4V4P0-F1
#
_entry.id   AF-A0A4Q4V4P0-F1
#
_cell.length_a   1.000
_cell.length_b   1.000
_cell.length_c   1.000
_cell.angle_alpha   90.00
_cell.angle_beta   90.00
_cell.angle_gamma   90.00
#
_symmetry.space_group_name_H-M   'P 1'
#
loop_
_entity.id
_entity.type
_entity.pdbx_description
1 polymer ?
#
loop_
_entity_poly.entity_id
_entity_poly.type
_entity_poly.pdbx_seq_one_letter_code
_entity_poly.pdbx_strand_id
1 'polypeptide(L)'
;MTPTSSHQHAEPSYVPPQLSDLHCYTETDGVITTTMFDLPGYKVVRVLGTVYGLTVRSRNWAAAMAMVLKSVAGGELRWFTSMLYSARNDAIGRVVTETKQRGGNAIICLRFESGDMGGFAQCCAYGTAAVVEKIDPDTRPPPQLG
;
A
#
# COMPACT_ATOMS: atom_id res chain seq x y z
N MET A 1 0.95 -25.33 -42.94
CA MET A 1 -0.28 -24.91 -42.23
C MET A 1 -0.13 -25.35 -40.78
N THR A 2 0.14 -24.39 -39.90
CA THR A 2 0.41 -24.61 -38.46
C THR A 2 -0.90 -24.43 -37.69
N PRO A 3 -1.28 -25.30 -36.73
CA PRO A 3 -2.51 -25.10 -35.97
C PRO A 3 -2.31 -24.07 -34.86
N THR A 4 -3.24 -23.13 -34.80
CA THR A 4 -3.34 -22.04 -33.84
C THR A 4 -3.65 -22.58 -32.45
N SER A 5 -2.78 -22.28 -31.48
CA SER A 5 -2.99 -22.56 -30.05
C SER A 5 -4.17 -21.74 -29.53
N SER A 6 -5.22 -22.43 -29.09
CA SER A 6 -6.37 -21.86 -28.37
C SER A 6 -5.91 -21.26 -27.04
N HIS A 7 -6.10 -19.95 -26.87
CA HIS A 7 -5.97 -19.29 -25.58
C HIS A 7 -7.06 -19.79 -24.64
N GLN A 8 -6.70 -20.65 -23.67
CA GLN A 8 -7.56 -21.00 -22.56
C GLN A 8 -7.73 -19.75 -21.67
N HIS A 9 -8.97 -19.27 -21.58
CA HIS A 9 -9.39 -18.29 -20.60
C HIS A 9 -9.35 -18.99 -19.24
N ALA A 10 -8.32 -18.70 -18.44
CA ALA A 10 -8.21 -19.23 -17.09
C ALA A 10 -9.31 -18.60 -16.23
N GLU A 11 -10.29 -19.40 -15.84
CA GLU A 11 -11.32 -19.03 -14.87
C GLU A 11 -10.66 -18.43 -13.62
N PRO A 12 -11.13 -17.27 -13.12
CA PRO A 12 -10.58 -16.68 -11.91
C PRO A 12 -10.81 -17.65 -10.74
N SER A 13 -9.72 -17.99 -10.05
CA SER A 13 -9.77 -18.87 -8.88
C SER A 13 -10.76 -18.32 -7.87
N TYR A 14 -11.67 -19.18 -7.39
CA TYR A 14 -12.70 -18.82 -6.41
C TYR A 14 -12.07 -18.17 -5.17
N VAL A 15 -12.31 -16.88 -4.98
CA VAL A 15 -11.92 -16.12 -3.78
C VAL A 15 -13.12 -16.13 -2.82
N PRO A 16 -12.99 -16.69 -1.60
CA PRO A 16 -14.05 -16.66 -0.61
C PRO A 16 -14.49 -15.21 -0.31
N PRO A 17 -15.78 -14.94 -0.06
CA PRO A 17 -16.31 -13.58 0.14
C PRO A 17 -15.55 -12.78 1.23
N GLN A 18 -15.06 -13.44 2.28
CA GLN A 18 -14.33 -12.77 3.35
C GLN A 18 -12.86 -12.41 2.99
N LEU A 19 -12.35 -12.91 1.86
CA LEU A 19 -11.07 -12.49 1.26
C LEU A 19 -11.27 -11.42 0.18
N SER A 20 -12.50 -11.24 -0.31
CA SER A 20 -12.84 -10.21 -1.29
C SER A 20 -12.75 -8.79 -0.70
N ASP A 21 -12.87 -8.64 0.62
CA ASP A 21 -12.81 -7.35 1.33
C ASP A 21 -11.38 -6.98 1.79
N LEU A 22 -10.39 -7.86 1.59
CA LEU A 22 -8.98 -7.57 1.86
C LEU A 22 -8.37 -6.77 0.70
N HIS A 23 -8.84 -5.53 0.52
CA HIS A 23 -8.28 -4.66 -0.49
C HIS A 23 -7.11 -3.83 0.07
N CYS A 24 -6.10 -3.59 -0.78
CA CYS A 24 -5.11 -2.57 -0.51
C CYS A 24 -5.83 -1.23 -0.25
N TYR A 25 -5.39 -0.46 0.74
CA TYR A 25 -5.96 0.86 0.98
C TYR A 25 -5.82 1.74 -0.28
N THR A 26 -6.96 2.07 -0.89
CA THR A 26 -7.05 2.89 -2.10
C THR A 26 -7.67 4.26 -1.83
N GLU A 27 -8.28 4.47 -0.67
CA GLU A 27 -8.92 5.73 -0.28
C GLU A 27 -7.90 6.75 0.26
N THR A 28 -6.99 7.22 -0.58
CA THR A 28 -5.96 8.18 -0.17
C THR A 28 -6.41 9.64 -0.25
N ASP A 29 -7.72 9.91 -0.40
CA ASP A 29 -8.31 11.24 -0.60
C ASP A 29 -7.61 12.07 -1.70
N GLY A 30 -7.22 11.43 -2.80
CA GLY A 30 -6.53 12.08 -3.91
C GLY A 30 -5.02 12.26 -3.74
N VAL A 31 -4.41 11.75 -2.66
CA VAL A 31 -2.96 11.66 -2.54
C VAL A 31 -2.44 10.48 -3.36
N ILE A 32 -1.56 10.75 -4.31
CA ILE A 32 -0.95 9.70 -5.14
C ILE A 32 0.07 8.94 -4.28
N THR A 33 -0.04 7.61 -4.21
CA THR A 33 0.97 6.76 -3.54
C THR A 33 1.63 5.86 -4.55
N THR A 34 2.96 5.78 -4.53
CA THR A 34 3.71 4.85 -5.39
C THR A 34 4.87 4.21 -4.64
N THR A 35 5.17 2.96 -4.97
CA THR A 35 6.41 2.28 -4.54
C THR A 35 7.59 2.61 -5.47
N MET A 36 7.36 3.24 -6.62
CA MET A 36 8.41 3.70 -7.53
C MET A 36 9.23 4.86 -6.92
N PHE A 37 10.44 5.05 -7.44
CA PHE A 37 11.29 6.18 -7.07
C PHE A 37 10.90 7.47 -7.81
N ASP A 38 10.25 7.33 -8.97
CA ASP A 38 9.74 8.39 -9.82
C ASP A 38 8.21 8.32 -9.95
N LEU A 39 7.63 9.32 -10.61
CA LEU A 39 6.19 9.38 -10.88
C LEU A 39 5.93 9.77 -12.33
N PRO A 40 5.97 8.81 -13.29
CA PRO A 40 5.76 9.09 -14.70
C PRO A 40 4.44 9.83 -14.98
N GLY A 41 4.48 10.80 -15.89
CA GLY A 41 3.34 11.67 -16.20
C GLY A 41 3.12 12.81 -15.20
N TYR A 42 3.95 12.91 -14.16
CA TYR A 42 3.95 14.00 -13.21
C TYR A 42 5.35 14.59 -13.04
N LYS A 43 5.41 15.86 -12.65
CA LYS A 43 6.62 16.55 -12.25
C LYS A 43 6.55 16.87 -10.76
N VAL A 44 7.59 16.51 -10.02
CA VAL A 44 7.75 16.95 -8.63
C VAL A 44 8.10 18.43 -8.62
N VAL A 45 7.24 19.26 -8.05
CA VAL A 45 7.45 20.71 -7.92
C VAL A 45 7.96 21.10 -6.54
N ARG A 46 7.74 20.26 -5.53
CA ARG A 46 8.29 20.45 -4.18
C ARG A 46 8.44 19.13 -3.46
N VAL A 47 9.57 18.95 -2.76
CA VAL A 47 9.78 17.84 -1.82
C VAL A 47 9.50 18.35 -0.40
N LEU A 48 8.66 17.63 0.34
CA LEU A 48 8.24 17.98 1.71
C LEU A 48 8.92 17.10 2.78
N GLY A 49 9.89 16.29 2.34
CA GLY A 49 10.67 15.39 3.18
C GLY A 49 9.97 14.08 3.51
N THR A 50 10.57 13.34 4.42
CA THR A 50 10.07 12.02 4.85
C THR A 50 8.81 12.16 5.70
N VAL A 51 7.87 11.24 5.47
CA VAL A 51 6.64 11.03 6.24
C VAL A 51 6.56 9.57 6.67
N TYR A 52 5.96 9.31 7.82
CA TYR A 52 5.86 7.96 8.37
C TYR A 52 4.60 7.75 9.21
N GLY A 53 4.08 6.53 9.16
CA GLY A 53 2.89 6.11 9.90
C GLY A 53 3.17 4.78 10.56
N LEU A 54 3.11 4.76 11.89
CA LEU A 54 3.37 3.55 12.67
C LEU A 54 2.08 3.03 13.28
N THR A 55 1.94 1.72 13.42
CA THR A 55 0.88 1.06 14.16
C THR A 55 1.46 -0.08 14.98
N VAL A 56 0.95 -0.25 16.20
CA VAL A 56 1.36 -1.33 17.11
C VAL A 56 0.10 -1.98 17.67
N ARG A 57 0.04 -3.31 17.67
CA ARG A 57 -1.07 -4.10 18.20
C ARG A 57 -0.59 -4.94 19.39
N SER A 58 -1.37 -4.93 20.49
CA SER A 58 -0.97 -5.45 21.80
C SER A 58 -1.20 -6.94 22.03
N ARG A 59 -0.51 -7.51 23.04
CA ARG A 59 -0.55 -8.91 23.46
C ARG A 59 -1.92 -9.47 23.89
N ASN A 60 -2.90 -8.65 24.30
CA ASN A 60 -4.28 -9.11 24.59
C ASN A 60 -4.98 -9.71 23.35
N TRP A 61 -4.48 -9.35 22.17
CA TRP A 61 -4.74 -9.98 20.89
C TRP A 61 -4.35 -11.47 20.85
N ALA A 62 -3.20 -11.83 21.42
CA ALA A 62 -2.66 -13.20 21.37
C ALA A 62 -3.50 -14.18 22.22
N ALA A 63 -4.14 -13.69 23.28
CA ALA A 63 -5.11 -14.47 24.04
C ALA A 63 -6.39 -14.77 23.23
N ALA A 64 -6.85 -13.83 22.41
CA ALA A 64 -7.93 -14.08 21.44
C ALA A 64 -7.49 -15.06 20.34
N MET A 65 -6.22 -15.01 19.89
CA MET A 65 -5.65 -15.98 18.95
C MET A 65 -5.64 -17.41 19.49
N ALA A 66 -5.32 -17.60 20.78
CA ALA A 66 -5.30 -18.92 21.41
C ALA A 66 -6.69 -19.60 21.41
N MET A 67 -7.76 -18.82 21.52
CA MET A 67 -9.14 -19.30 21.44
C MET A 67 -9.56 -19.69 20.01
N VAL A 68 -8.97 -19.07 18.98
CA VAL A 68 -9.30 -19.28 17.55
C VAL A 68 -8.38 -20.33 16.89
N LEU A 69 -7.19 -20.59 17.42
CA LEU A 69 -6.29 -21.67 16.97
C LEU A 69 -6.89 -23.07 17.13
N LYS A 70 -7.95 -23.23 17.94
CA LYS A 70 -8.76 -24.46 17.98
C LYS A 70 -9.48 -24.76 16.66
N SER A 71 -9.44 -23.86 15.67
CA SER A 71 -10.24 -23.92 14.45
C SER A 71 -9.44 -24.15 13.16
N VAL A 72 -8.13 -24.44 13.19
CA VAL A 72 -7.32 -24.59 11.96
C VAL A 72 -6.64 -25.96 11.86
N ALA A 73 -7.20 -26.81 11.01
CA ALA A 73 -6.45 -27.83 10.30
C ALA A 73 -5.64 -27.15 9.17
N GLY A 74 -4.32 -26.98 9.38
CA GLY A 74 -3.30 -26.92 8.33
C GLY A 74 -3.34 -25.83 7.24
N GLY A 75 -4.02 -24.69 7.41
CA GLY A 75 -4.12 -23.62 6.38
C GLY A 75 -3.56 -22.25 6.78
N GLU A 76 -3.70 -21.26 5.90
CA GLU A 76 -3.42 -19.84 6.18
C GLU A 76 -4.21 -19.35 7.39
N LEU A 77 -3.55 -18.64 8.30
CA LEU A 77 -4.21 -18.02 9.45
C LEU A 77 -4.93 -16.74 8.99
N ARG A 78 -6.07 -16.90 8.30
CA ARG A 78 -6.86 -15.81 7.66
C ARG A 78 -7.09 -14.59 8.54
N TRP A 79 -7.26 -14.79 9.85
CA TRP A 79 -7.44 -13.69 10.79
C TRP A 79 -6.16 -12.89 11.05
N PHE A 80 -4.99 -13.54 11.04
CA PHE A 80 -3.70 -12.86 11.06
C PHE A 80 -3.45 -12.10 9.77
N THR A 81 -3.87 -12.65 8.62
CA THR A 81 -3.79 -11.91 7.36
C THR A 81 -4.66 -10.65 7.44
N SER A 82 -5.91 -10.79 7.87
CA SER A 82 -6.84 -9.65 8.06
C SER A 82 -6.28 -8.59 9.01
N MET A 83 -5.61 -9.01 10.08
CA MET A 83 -4.86 -8.11 10.97
C MET A 83 -3.81 -7.31 10.25
N LEU A 84 -2.93 -7.98 9.50
CA LEU A 84 -1.81 -7.34 8.85
C LEU A 84 -2.31 -6.32 7.82
N TYR A 85 -3.41 -6.62 7.13
CA TYR A 85 -4.09 -5.65 6.27
C TYR A 85 -4.61 -4.44 7.06
N SER A 86 -5.32 -4.65 8.16
CA SER A 86 -5.79 -3.54 9.01
C SER A 86 -4.63 -2.69 9.55
N ALA A 87 -3.56 -3.32 10.04
CA ALA A 87 -2.39 -2.61 10.55
C ALA A 87 -1.67 -1.78 9.48
N ARG A 88 -1.60 -2.30 8.24
CA ARG A 88 -1.07 -1.57 7.07
C ARG A 88 -1.97 -0.41 6.67
N ASN A 89 -3.29 -0.61 6.62
CA ASN A 89 -4.24 0.43 6.25
C ASN A 89 -4.18 1.60 7.24
N ASP A 90 -4.14 1.31 8.53
CA ASP A 90 -3.94 2.32 9.57
C ASP A 90 -2.61 3.07 9.42
N ALA A 91 -1.52 2.36 9.07
CA ALA A 91 -0.21 2.97 8.83
C ALA A 91 -0.22 3.90 7.63
N ILE A 92 -0.79 3.48 6.49
CA ILE A 92 -0.94 4.32 5.29
C ILE A 92 -1.80 5.54 5.57
N GLY A 93 -2.93 5.37 6.24
CA GLY A 93 -3.83 6.48 6.58
C GLY A 93 -3.10 7.58 7.37
N ARG A 94 -2.17 7.21 8.26
CA ARG A 94 -1.31 8.15 8.99
C ARG A 94 -0.33 8.88 8.07
N VAL A 95 0.35 8.17 7.17
CA VAL A 95 1.27 8.78 6.17
C VAL A 95 0.53 9.75 5.24
N VAL A 96 -0.66 9.36 4.77
CA VAL A 96 -1.53 10.20 3.93
C VAL A 96 -1.96 11.44 4.70
N THR A 97 -2.41 11.29 5.94
CA THR A 97 -2.81 12.41 6.80
C THR A 97 -1.66 13.40 7.00
N GLU A 98 -0.47 12.90 7.34
CA GLU A 98 0.72 13.74 7.53
C GLU A 98 1.12 14.46 6.22
N THR A 99 1.06 13.76 5.09
CA THR A 99 1.34 14.34 3.76
C THR A 99 0.39 15.50 3.47
N LYS A 100 -0.91 15.32 3.71
CA LYS A 100 -1.92 16.38 3.52
C LYS A 100 -1.67 17.56 4.46
N GLN A 101 -1.34 17.31 5.72
CA GLN A 101 -1.02 18.37 6.71
C GLN A 101 0.19 19.22 6.29
N ARG A 102 1.15 18.62 5.58
CA ARG A 102 2.31 19.33 5.01
C ARG A 102 2.02 20.02 3.67
N GLY A 103 0.79 19.93 3.16
CA GLY A 103 0.39 20.48 1.86
C GLY A 103 0.82 19.65 0.66
N GLY A 104 1.16 18.37 0.86
CA GLY A 104 1.53 17.43 -0.20
C GLY A 104 0.34 16.75 -0.85
N ASN A 105 0.53 16.29 -2.08
CA ASN A 105 -0.45 15.52 -2.85
C ASN A 105 0.12 14.21 -3.42
N ALA A 106 1.37 13.86 -3.08
CA ALA A 106 1.97 12.58 -3.44
C ALA A 106 2.90 12.05 -2.34
N ILE A 107 2.99 10.72 -2.25
CA ILE A 107 3.96 9.97 -1.47
C ILE A 107 4.73 9.08 -2.45
N ILE A 108 6.00 9.40 -2.65
CA ILE A 108 6.91 8.69 -3.56
C ILE A 108 7.76 7.72 -2.75
N CYS A 109 8.13 6.58 -3.36
CA CYS A 109 8.93 5.54 -2.71
C CYS A 109 8.29 5.05 -1.40
N LEU A 110 6.98 4.82 -1.40
CA LEU A 110 6.28 4.25 -0.26
C LEU A 110 6.80 2.84 0.02
N ARG A 111 7.11 2.57 1.29
CA ARG A 111 7.60 1.28 1.78
C ARG A 111 6.84 0.87 3.03
N PHE A 112 6.81 -0.43 3.28
CA PHE A 112 6.28 -1.01 4.50
C PHE A 112 7.37 -1.79 5.21
N GLU A 113 7.40 -1.62 6.52
CA GLU A 113 8.11 -2.48 7.44
C GLU A 113 7.10 -3.13 8.38
N SER A 114 7.35 -4.36 8.79
CA SER A 114 6.53 -5.07 9.77
C SER A 114 7.43 -5.92 10.63
N GLY A 115 7.09 -6.06 11.91
CA GLY A 115 7.91 -6.81 12.86
C GLY A 115 7.13 -7.20 14.11
N ASP A 116 7.80 -7.97 14.96
CA ASP A 116 7.34 -8.29 16.31
C ASP A 116 8.31 -7.67 17.32
N MET A 117 7.78 -6.97 18.32
CA MET A 117 8.55 -6.39 19.41
C MET A 117 7.96 -6.84 20.74
N GLY A 118 8.40 -7.99 21.25
CA GLY A 118 8.02 -8.48 22.58
C GLY A 118 6.58 -9.02 22.66
N GLY A 119 6.06 -9.59 21.58
CA GLY A 119 4.67 -10.06 21.48
C GLY A 119 3.69 -8.97 21.02
N PHE A 120 4.22 -7.96 20.32
CA PHE A 120 3.46 -6.85 19.76
C PHE A 120 3.74 -6.81 18.26
N ALA A 121 2.70 -6.95 17.44
CA ALA A 121 2.84 -6.78 16.00
C ALA A 121 2.92 -5.29 15.67
N GLN A 122 3.95 -4.88 14.95
CA GLN A 122 4.10 -3.53 14.44
C GLN A 122 4.03 -3.50 12.90
N CYS A 123 3.48 -2.41 12.38
CA CYS A 123 3.57 -2.04 10.98
C CYS A 123 3.97 -0.58 10.86
N CYS A 124 4.96 -0.30 10.00
CA CYS A 124 5.37 1.04 9.65
C CYS A 124 5.20 1.23 8.15
N ALA A 125 4.64 2.36 7.74
CA ALA A 125 4.63 2.83 6.37
C ALA A 125 5.47 4.11 6.31
N TYR A 126 6.31 4.28 5.29
CA TYR A 126 7.12 5.49 5.14
C TYR A 126 7.43 5.79 3.67
N GLY A 127 7.68 7.06 3.37
CA GLY A 127 8.02 7.52 2.03
C GLY A 127 8.37 9.01 2.01
N THR A 128 8.45 9.58 0.80
CA THR A 128 8.74 11.00 0.60
C THR A 128 7.47 11.73 0.21
N ALA A 129 7.02 12.66 1.05
CA ALA A 129 5.91 13.55 0.72
C ALA A 129 6.36 14.59 -0.31
N ALA A 130 5.51 14.86 -1.28
CA ALA A 130 5.80 15.79 -2.37
C ALA A 130 4.54 16.54 -2.82
N VAL A 131 4.78 17.66 -3.50
CA VAL A 131 3.80 18.33 -4.37
C VAL A 131 4.18 17.98 -5.81
N VAL A 132 3.23 17.43 -6.56
CA VAL A 132 3.38 17.04 -7.96
C VAL A 132 2.32 17.69 -8.84
N GLU A 133 2.70 17.98 -10.08
CA GLU A 133 1.83 18.51 -11.12
C GLU A 133 1.82 17.57 -12.31
N LYS A 134 0.65 17.36 -12.92
CA LYS A 134 0.54 16.51 -14.13
C LYS A 134 1.27 17.19 -15.28
N ILE A 135 2.14 16.45 -15.97
CA ILE A 135 2.80 16.94 -17.16
C ILE A 135 1.78 16.97 -18.28
N ASP A 136 1.61 18.14 -18.91
CA ASP A 136 0.79 18.28 -20.10
C ASP A 136 1.49 17.58 -21.28
N PRO A 137 0.87 16.56 -21.90
CA PRO A 137 1.46 15.81 -23.01
C PRO A 137 1.74 16.67 -24.24
N ASP A 138 1.06 17.82 -24.39
CA ASP A 138 1.23 18.72 -25.53
C ASP A 138 2.32 19.79 -25.30
N THR A 139 2.90 19.84 -24.09
CA THR A 139 3.98 20.78 -23.80
C THR A 139 5.29 20.30 -24.44
N ARG A 140 5.67 20.92 -25.57
CA ARG A 140 6.97 20.69 -26.21
C ARG A 140 8.11 21.16 -25.29
N PRO A 141 9.18 20.37 -25.09
CA PRO A 141 10.37 20.85 -24.40
C PRO A 141 10.88 22.14 -25.08
N PRO A 142 11.30 23.16 -24.32
CA PRO A 142 11.93 24.34 -24.91
C PRO A 142 13.09 23.89 -25.81
N PRO A 143 13.32 24.56 -26.96
CA PRO A 143 14.48 24.26 -27.78
C PRO A 143 15.73 24.38 -26.90
N GLN A 144 16.47 23.28 -26.75
CA GLN A 144 17.73 23.32 -26.03
C GLN A 144 18.69 24.15 -26.87
N LEU A 145 19.18 25.25 -26.29
CA LEU A 145 20.26 26.02 -26.90
C LEU A 145 21.49 25.13 -26.91
N GLY A 146 21.96 24.79 -28.11
CA GLY A 146 23.15 23.97 -28.34
C GLY A 146 24.46 24.68 -28.02
#